data_AF-A0A6I7PUZ0-F1
#
_entry.id   AF-A0A6I7PUZ0-F1
#
_cell.length_a   1.000
_cell.length_b   1.000
_cell.length_c   1.000
_cell.angle_alpha   90.00
_cell.angle_beta   90.00
_cell.angle_gamma   90.00
#
_symmetry.space_group_name_H-M   'P 1'
#
loop_
_entity.id
_entity.type
_entity.pdbx_description
1 polymer ?
#
loop_
_entity_poly.entity_id
_entity_poly.type
_entity_poly.pdbx_seq_one_letter_code
_entity_poly.pdbx_strand_id
1 'polypeptide(L)'
;MRNPNADENDLQMSDFWCDYCRRPWTEDLPIVEGHQGSLVCGKCLTLAYRDVVLDELPTPAYEGPDPHGPKCTMCLEHREDLMWRSPAYDDAWICKRCIRQASTALAKDKDIAWEKPV
;
A
#
# COMPACT_ATOMS: atom_id res chain seq x y z
N MET A 1 -7.16 -5.51 -0.41
CA MET A 1 -7.60 -6.65 -1.25
C MET A 1 -8.22 -7.74 -0.38
N ARG A 2 -9.33 -8.35 -0.80
CA ARG A 2 -9.88 -9.54 -0.14
C ARG A 2 -9.35 -10.81 -0.82
N ASN A 3 -9.08 -11.85 -0.05
CA ASN A 3 -8.79 -13.20 -0.52
C ASN A 3 -9.92 -13.66 -1.44
N PRO A 4 -9.65 -14.03 -2.70
CA PRO A 4 -10.69 -14.45 -3.64
C PRO A 4 -11.38 -15.76 -3.23
N ASN A 5 -10.79 -16.51 -2.29
CA ASN A 5 -11.33 -17.77 -1.78
C ASN A 5 -11.87 -17.64 -0.35
N ALA A 6 -12.08 -16.42 0.16
CA ALA A 6 -12.64 -16.22 1.50
C ALA A 6 -14.09 -16.75 1.58
N ASP A 7 -14.47 -17.30 2.73
CA ASP A 7 -15.88 -17.61 3.01
C ASP A 7 -16.62 -16.29 3.27
N GLU A 8 -17.54 -15.92 2.39
CA GLU A 8 -18.34 -14.68 2.50
C GLU A 8 -19.19 -14.63 3.77
N ASN A 9 -19.51 -15.78 4.36
CA ASN A 9 -20.29 -15.85 5.60
C ASN A 9 -19.41 -15.87 6.85
N ASP A 10 -18.09 -16.00 6.70
CA ASP A 10 -17.13 -16.10 7.80
C ASP A 10 -15.79 -15.45 7.44
N LEU A 11 -15.80 -14.12 7.29
CA LEU A 11 -14.60 -13.36 6.96
C LEU A 11 -13.67 -13.25 8.17
N GLN A 12 -12.48 -13.82 8.03
CA GLN A 12 -11.43 -13.76 9.04
C GLN A 12 -10.44 -12.65 8.71
N MET A 13 -9.66 -12.20 9.71
CA MET A 13 -8.60 -11.20 9.51
C MET A 13 -7.63 -11.61 8.38
N SER A 14 -7.28 -12.90 8.31
CA SER A 14 -6.39 -13.44 7.28
C SER A 14 -6.95 -13.42 5.86
N ASP A 15 -8.24 -13.15 5.69
CA ASP A 15 -8.86 -12.98 4.36
C ASP A 15 -8.63 -11.58 3.79
N PHE A 16 -8.04 -10.66 4.54
CA PHE A 16 -7.70 -9.32 4.08
C PHE A 16 -6.21 -9.24 3.77
N TRP A 17 -5.86 -9.03 2.51
CA TRP A 17 -4.50 -9.07 2.01
C TRP A 17 -4.01 -7.69 1.60
N CYS A 18 -2.73 -7.42 1.87
CA CYS A 18 -2.04 -6.24 1.36
C CYS A 18 -2.01 -6.26 -0.18
N ASP A 19 -2.47 -5.22 -0.84
CA ASP A 19 -2.51 -5.13 -2.31
C ASP A 19 -1.11 -5.16 -2.95
N TYR A 20 -0.07 -4.79 -2.19
CA TYR A 20 1.30 -4.64 -2.70
C TYR A 20 2.16 -5.88 -2.55
N CYS A 21 1.88 -6.76 -1.60
CA CYS A 21 2.64 -8.01 -1.42
C CYS A 21 1.76 -9.26 -1.36
N ARG A 22 0.43 -9.09 -1.41
CA ARG A 22 -0.60 -10.14 -1.33
C ARG A 22 -0.41 -11.08 -0.14
N ARG A 23 0.20 -10.57 0.94
CA ARG A 23 0.29 -11.27 2.22
C ARG A 23 -0.95 -10.98 3.07
N PRO A 24 -1.45 -11.99 3.79
CA PRO A 24 -2.59 -11.82 4.67
C PRO A 24 -2.26 -10.91 5.84
N TRP A 25 -3.29 -10.23 6.34
CA TRP A 25 -3.23 -9.51 7.59
C TRP A 25 -3.11 -10.50 8.75
N THR A 26 -2.19 -10.19 9.66
CA THR A 26 -1.91 -10.90 10.91
C THR A 26 -1.78 -9.88 12.04
N GLU A 27 -1.87 -10.32 13.30
CA GLU A 27 -1.71 -9.44 14.46
C GLU A 27 -0.35 -8.70 14.43
N ASP A 28 0.72 -9.37 13.99
CA ASP A 28 2.08 -8.80 13.89
C ASP A 28 2.34 -7.96 12.62
N LEU A 29 1.37 -7.85 11.71
CA LEU A 29 1.54 -7.16 10.43
C LEU A 29 0.47 -6.08 10.30
N PRO A 30 0.72 -4.86 10.80
CA PRO A 30 -0.27 -3.81 10.73
C PRO A 30 -0.59 -3.46 9.27
N ILE A 31 -1.85 -3.12 9.02
CA ILE A 31 -2.35 -2.70 7.71
C ILE A 31 -3.06 -1.35 7.83
N VAL A 32 -3.07 -0.61 6.73
CA VAL A 32 -3.86 0.61 6.59
C VAL A 32 -4.79 0.45 5.40
N GLU A 33 -6.07 0.76 5.61
CA GLU A 33 -7.11 0.75 4.58
C GLU A 33 -7.17 2.09 3.81
N GLY A 34 -7.39 2.00 2.50
CA GLY A 34 -7.65 3.10 1.58
C GLY A 34 -9.05 3.02 0.96
N HIS A 35 -9.24 3.66 -0.19
CA HIS A 35 -10.52 3.59 -0.90
C HIS A 35 -10.83 2.16 -1.38
N GLN A 36 -12.11 1.81 -1.33
CA GLN A 36 -12.66 0.53 -1.82
C GLN A 36 -11.97 -0.72 -1.25
N GLY A 37 -11.55 -0.69 0.03
CA GLY A 37 -10.93 -1.85 0.68
C GLY A 37 -9.52 -2.17 0.18
N SER A 38 -8.83 -1.20 -0.42
CA SER A 38 -7.39 -1.28 -0.69
C SER A 38 -6.61 -1.27 0.62
N LEU A 39 -5.55 -2.05 0.71
CA LEU A 39 -4.80 -2.31 1.93
C LEU A 39 -3.29 -2.22 1.65
N VAL A 40 -2.56 -1.49 2.49
CA VAL A 40 -1.10 -1.50 2.53
C VAL A 40 -0.62 -2.00 3.88
N CYS A 41 0.27 -2.99 3.91
CA CYS A 41 0.88 -3.46 5.15
C CYS A 41 2.09 -2.62 5.55
N GLY A 42 2.42 -2.62 6.83
CA GLY A 42 3.54 -1.85 7.39
C GLY A 42 4.88 -2.14 6.71
N LYS A 43 5.12 -3.38 6.26
CA LYS A 43 6.36 -3.75 5.55
C LYS A 43 6.46 -3.07 4.17
N CYS A 44 5.39 -3.11 3.37
CA CYS A 44 5.37 -2.43 2.07
C CYS A 44 5.40 -0.91 2.25
N LEU A 45 4.72 -0.41 3.28
CA LEU A 45 4.71 1.01 3.61
C LEU A 45 6.09 1.52 4.01
N THR A 46 6.88 0.75 4.78
CA THR A 46 8.27 1.09 5.13
C THR A 46 9.14 1.22 3.87
N LEU A 47 9.05 0.28 2.94
CA LEU A 47 9.79 0.35 1.67
C LEU A 47 9.38 1.57 0.84
N ALA A 48 8.08 1.73 0.61
CA ALA A 48 7.55 2.85 -0.15
C ALA A 48 7.90 4.21 0.48
N TYR A 49 7.89 4.31 1.82
CA TYR A 49 8.26 5.53 2.52
C TYR A 49 9.74 5.87 2.35
N ARG A 50 10.63 4.89 2.48
CA ARG A 50 12.06 5.10 2.22
C ARG A 50 12.28 5.57 0.80
N ASP A 51 11.84 4.78 -0.17
CA ASP A 51 12.11 5.04 -1.59
C ASP A 51 11.55 6.39 -2.05
N VAL A 52 10.31 6.75 -1.69
CA VAL A 52 9.62 7.91 -2.27
C VAL A 52 9.62 9.15 -1.39
N VAL A 53 9.61 8.97 -0.05
CA VAL A 53 9.53 10.10 0.89
C VAL A 53 10.91 10.52 1.38
N LEU A 54 11.81 9.58 1.67
CA LEU A 54 13.15 9.89 2.16
C LEU A 54 14.15 10.05 1.02
N ASP A 55 14.22 9.08 0.13
CA ASP A 55 15.21 9.04 -0.95
C ASP A 55 14.75 9.77 -2.22
N GLU A 56 13.45 10.08 -2.30
CA GLU A 56 12.80 10.72 -3.46
C GLU A 56 13.17 10.07 -4.80
N LEU A 57 13.28 8.75 -4.81
CA LEU A 57 13.57 7.97 -6.02
C LEU A 57 12.52 8.28 -7.10
N PRO A 58 12.97 8.41 -8.37
CA PRO A 58 12.06 8.71 -9.46
C PRO A 58 11.02 7.59 -9.63
N THR A 59 9.80 7.98 -9.98
CA THR A 59 8.74 7.01 -10.33
C THR A 59 9.24 6.08 -11.45
N PRO A 60 9.16 4.75 -11.27
CA PRO A 60 9.52 3.82 -12.32
C PRO A 60 8.71 4.06 -13.60
N ALA A 61 9.29 3.75 -14.76
CA ALA A 61 8.57 3.82 -16.03
C ALA A 61 7.32 2.91 -15.97
N TYR A 62 6.19 3.45 -16.42
CA TYR A 62 4.95 2.70 -16.54
C TYR A 62 4.80 2.16 -17.96
N GLU A 63 4.69 0.84 -18.06
CA GLU A 63 4.56 0.11 -19.34
C GLU A 63 3.14 -0.43 -19.56
N GLY A 64 2.17 -0.02 -18.72
CA GLY A 64 0.81 -0.48 -18.82
C GLY A 64 -0.02 0.27 -19.89
N PRO A 65 -1.25 -0.19 -20.16
CA PRO A 65 -2.06 0.30 -21.28
C PRO A 65 -2.73 1.66 -21.03
N ASP A 66 -2.73 2.17 -19.79
CA ASP A 66 -3.37 3.44 -19.45
C ASP A 66 -2.50 4.64 -19.91
N PRO A 67 -2.96 5.49 -20.85
CA PRO A 67 -2.17 6.60 -21.36
C PRO A 67 -1.90 7.68 -20.31
N HIS A 68 -2.63 7.70 -19.20
CA HIS A 68 -2.44 8.65 -18.09
C HIS A 68 -1.47 8.12 -17.02
N GLY A 69 -0.83 6.96 -17.26
CA GLY A 69 0.08 6.34 -16.30
C GLY A 69 -0.66 5.51 -15.25
N PRO A 70 0.05 5.03 -14.21
CA PRO A 70 -0.53 4.16 -13.21
C PRO A 70 -1.51 4.93 -12.31
N LYS A 71 -2.60 4.28 -11.92
CA LYS A 71 -3.49 4.77 -10.84
C LYS A 71 -2.95 4.32 -9.49
N CYS A 72 -3.03 5.18 -8.49
CA CYS A 72 -2.72 4.81 -7.12
C CYS A 72 -3.76 3.83 -6.58
N THR A 73 -3.35 2.64 -6.13
CA THR A 73 -4.25 1.62 -5.57
C THR A 73 -4.98 2.11 -4.31
N MET A 74 -4.37 2.97 -3.49
CA MET A 74 -5.00 3.47 -2.26
C MET A 74 -6.07 4.54 -2.49
N CYS A 75 -5.89 5.45 -3.47
CA CYS A 75 -6.82 6.56 -3.68
C CYS A 75 -7.60 6.53 -4.99
N LEU A 76 -7.22 5.62 -5.90
CA LEU A 76 -7.84 5.39 -7.22
C LEU A 76 -7.67 6.54 -8.23
N GLU A 77 -6.79 7.49 -7.93
CA GLU A 77 -6.50 8.66 -8.77
C GLU A 77 -5.16 8.49 -9.52
N HIS A 78 -5.07 9.07 -10.72
CA HIS A 78 -3.79 9.37 -11.36
C HIS A 78 -3.12 10.53 -10.63
N ARG A 79 -1.80 10.48 -10.52
CA ARG A 79 -1.02 11.52 -9.85
C ARG A 79 0.21 11.89 -10.63
N GLU A 80 0.56 13.17 -10.53
CA GLU A 80 1.80 13.72 -11.05
C GLU A 80 2.95 13.65 -10.01
N ASP A 81 2.64 13.34 -8.75
CA ASP A 81 3.66 13.18 -7.71
C ASP A 81 4.41 11.85 -7.85
N LEU A 82 5.53 11.72 -7.12
CA LEU A 82 6.30 10.48 -7.11
C LEU A 82 5.42 9.30 -6.67
N MET A 83 5.58 8.16 -7.34
CA MET A 83 4.87 6.94 -7.01
C MET A 83 5.84 5.79 -6.79
N TRP A 84 5.51 4.95 -5.84
CA TRP A 84 6.19 3.69 -5.62
C TRP A 84 5.42 2.57 -6.32
N ARG A 85 6.14 1.71 -7.04
CA ARG A 85 5.62 0.44 -7.57
C ARG A 85 6.10 -0.70 -6.69
N SER A 86 5.23 -1.63 -6.34
CA SER A 86 5.66 -2.84 -5.65
C SER A 86 6.71 -3.59 -6.47
N PRO A 87 7.81 -4.06 -5.87
CA PRO A 87 8.75 -4.95 -6.55
C PRO A 87 8.15 -6.35 -6.78
N ALA A 88 7.06 -6.71 -6.10
CA ALA A 88 6.43 -8.02 -6.19
C ALA A 88 5.33 -8.09 -7.26
N TYR A 89 4.65 -6.98 -7.54
CA TYR A 89 3.51 -6.92 -8.47
C TYR A 89 3.54 -5.59 -9.24
N ASP A 90 3.50 -5.68 -10.56
CA ASP A 90 3.64 -4.57 -11.51
C ASP A 90 2.40 -3.67 -11.59
N ASP A 91 1.25 -4.18 -11.16
CA ASP A 91 -0.04 -3.48 -11.09
C ASP A 91 -0.27 -2.71 -9.78
N ALA A 92 0.58 -2.90 -8.77
CA ALA A 92 0.41 -2.30 -7.45
C ALA A 92 1.24 -1.02 -7.28
N TRP A 93 0.56 0.13 -7.36
CA TRP A 93 1.18 1.45 -7.30
C TRP A 93 0.61 2.31 -6.16
N ILE A 94 1.45 3.05 -5.45
CA ILE A 94 1.03 3.97 -4.39
C ILE A 94 1.69 5.33 -4.56
N CYS A 95 0.89 6.39 -4.53
CA CYS A 95 1.41 7.75 -4.65
C CYS A 95 2.01 8.27 -3.33
N LYS A 96 2.93 9.23 -3.43
CA LYS A 96 3.61 9.89 -2.29
C LYS A 96 2.63 10.44 -1.27
N ARG A 97 1.50 11.02 -1.71
CA ARG A 97 0.44 11.47 -0.80
C ARG A 97 -0.10 10.33 0.09
N CYS A 98 -0.48 9.21 -0.52
CA CYS A 98 -1.04 8.07 0.22
C CYS A 98 0.00 7.39 1.10
N ILE A 99 1.26 7.32 0.66
CA ILE A 99 2.39 6.84 1.49
C ILE A 99 2.48 7.67 2.78
N ARG A 100 2.47 9.02 2.68
CA ARG A 100 2.56 9.92 3.85
C ARG A 100 1.35 9.82 4.77
N GLN A 101 0.15 9.72 4.20
CA GLN A 101 -1.10 9.58 4.95
C GLN A 101 -1.13 8.25 5.71
N ALA A 102 -0.91 7.12 5.03
CA ALA A 102 -0.90 5.81 5.65
C ALA A 102 0.19 5.70 6.72
N SER A 103 1.39 6.24 6.45
CA SER A 103 2.48 6.26 7.44
C SER A 103 2.15 7.10 8.67
N THR A 104 1.33 8.13 8.52
CA THR A 104 0.89 8.95 9.66
C THR A 104 -0.22 8.27 10.44
N ALA A 105 -1.14 7.56 9.77
CA ALA A 105 -2.16 6.76 10.44
C ALA A 105 -1.51 5.67 11.30
N LEU A 106 -0.59 4.91 10.69
CA LEU A 106 0.06 3.77 11.34
C LEU A 106 0.95 4.21 12.52
N ALA A 107 1.77 5.25 12.36
CA ALA A 107 2.63 5.74 13.46
C ALA A 107 1.88 6.46 14.61
N LYS A 108 0.60 6.80 14.43
CA LYS A 108 -0.22 7.40 15.51
C LYS A 108 -0.90 6.35 16.38
N ASP A 109 -1.01 5.13 15.89
CA ASP A 109 -1.58 4.02 16.63
C ASP A 109 -0.58 3.56 17.70
N LYS A 110 -0.96 3.66 18.97
CA LYS A 110 -0.09 3.33 20.10
C LYS A 110 -0.06 1.83 20.40
N ASP A 111 -1.02 1.09 19.84
CA ASP A 111 -1.12 -0.36 20.03
C ASP A 111 -0.29 -1.11 18.98
N ILE A 112 0.27 -0.39 18.00
CA ILE A 112 1.09 -0.93 16.93
C ILE A 112 2.54 -0.46 17.09
N ALA A 113 3.49 -1.40 17.09
CA ALA A 113 4.92 -1.10 17.26
C ALA A 113 5.63 -0.55 16.01
N TRP A 114 4.90 -0.08 15.00
CA TRP A 114 5.48 0.39 13.75
C TRP A 114 5.77 1.89 13.84
N GLU A 115 6.96 2.26 13.42
CA GLU A 115 7.42 3.64 13.37
C GLU A 115 7.76 4.05 11.94
N LYS A 116 7.66 5.36 11.66
CA LYS A 116 8.11 5.89 10.37
C LYS A 116 9.61 5.63 10.21
N PRO A 117 10.05 5.16 9.04
CA PRO A 117 11.48 5.11 8.74
C PRO A 117 12.12 6.50 8.88
N VAL A 118 13.35 6.52 9.37
CA VAL A 118 14.22 7.70 9.49
C VAL A 118 15.41 7.60 8.56
#